data_AF-A0AAD4VQY8-F1
#
_entry.id   AF-A0AAD4VQY8-F1
#
_cell.length_a   1.000
_cell.length_b   1.000
_cell.length_c   1.000
_cell.angle_alpha   90.00
_cell.angle_beta   90.00
_cell.angle_gamma   90.00
#
_symmetry.space_group_name_H-M   'P 1'
#
loop_
_entity.id
_entity.type
_entity.pdbx_description
1 polymer ?
#
loop_
_entity_poly.entity_id
_entity_poly.type
_entity_poly.pdbx_seq_one_letter_code
_entity_poly.pdbx_strand_id
1 'polypeptide(L)'
;MHPITKIIAVVIISMVSGAAMGADPQSPYCDIILDHLTPCLPYILQGEVNPAKVCCDGVLGLTQYTNAKGGQQDICDCVKAAAILMGAPVDNFSKISSLPKTCGLSVTLPPIDSGTDCSQ
;
A
#
# COMPACT_ATOMS: atom_id res chain seq x y z
N MET A 1 5.91 -22.81 50.81
CA MET A 1 6.35 -23.57 49.61
C MET A 1 5.08 -23.88 48.83
N HIS A 2 4.67 -23.31 47.69
CA HIS A 2 5.23 -22.56 46.56
C HIS A 2 4.00 -21.95 45.79
N PRO A 3 4.12 -20.99 44.86
CA PRO A 3 3.95 -19.57 45.14
C PRO A 3 2.82 -18.90 44.34
N ILE A 4 2.25 -17.86 44.95
CA ILE A 4 1.60 -16.74 44.28
C ILE A 4 2.71 -16.01 43.52
N THR A 5 2.69 -16.04 42.18
CA THR A 5 3.39 -15.15 41.22
C THR A 5 3.61 -15.98 39.96
N LYS A 6 2.75 -15.85 38.95
CA LYS A 6 3.12 -15.74 37.52
C LYS A 6 1.93 -15.18 36.74
N ILE A 7 1.95 -13.86 36.62
CA ILE A 7 1.77 -13.17 35.34
C ILE A 7 0.35 -13.28 34.74
N ILE A 8 -0.41 -12.24 35.05
CA ILE A 8 -1.34 -11.59 34.14
C ILE A 8 -0.66 -11.46 32.77
N ALA A 9 -1.13 -12.22 31.79
CA ALA A 9 -0.91 -11.94 30.38
C ALA A 9 -2.21 -12.27 29.66
N VAL A 10 -3.06 -11.25 29.59
CA VAL A 10 -4.13 -11.12 28.61
C VAL A 10 -3.47 -11.23 27.24
N VAL A 11 -3.55 -12.41 26.61
CA VAL A 11 -3.24 -12.55 25.18
C VAL A 11 -4.57 -12.72 24.47
N ILE A 12 -5.00 -11.59 23.93
CA ILE A 12 -6.15 -11.40 23.07
C ILE A 12 -6.02 -12.36 21.89
N ILE A 13 -7.16 -12.92 21.50
CA ILE A 13 -7.44 -13.78 20.36
C ILE A 13 -6.68 -13.29 19.10
N SER A 14 -5.64 -14.01 18.69
CA SER A 14 -5.10 -13.91 17.34
C SER A 14 -5.91 -14.87 16.47
N MET A 15 -6.85 -14.32 15.69
CA MET A 15 -7.47 -15.04 14.59
C MET A 15 -6.36 -15.53 13.66
N VAL A 16 -6.08 -16.84 13.71
CA VAL A 16 -5.39 -17.54 12.63
C VAL A 16 -6.33 -17.47 11.44
N SER A 17 -6.04 -16.57 10.50
CA SER A 17 -6.53 -16.69 9.13
C SER A 17 -5.43 -17.40 8.36
N GLY A 18 -5.61 -18.71 8.22
CA GLY A 18 -4.76 -19.54 7.39
C GLY A 18 -5.08 -19.36 5.90
N ALA A 19 -4.01 -19.40 5.12
CA ALA A 19 -3.88 -19.86 3.74
C ALA A 19 -4.65 -19.13 2.62
N ALA A 20 -3.87 -18.49 1.73
CA ALA A 20 -3.86 -18.88 0.32
C ALA A 20 -2.51 -18.49 -0.32
N MET A 21 -1.58 -19.45 -0.39
CA MET A 21 -0.55 -19.43 -1.42
C MET A 21 -1.19 -20.01 -2.67
N GLY A 22 -1.60 -19.15 -3.59
CA GLY A 22 -2.21 -19.54 -4.85
C GLY A 22 -2.89 -18.34 -5.46
N ALA A 23 -2.28 -17.79 -6.52
CA ALA A 23 -2.79 -16.71 -7.38
C ALA A 23 -3.68 -15.72 -6.64
N ASP A 24 -3.07 -14.67 -6.05
CA ASP A 24 -3.80 -13.56 -5.46
C ASP A 24 -4.89 -13.12 -6.46
N PRO A 25 -6.18 -13.19 -6.10
CA PRO A 25 -7.22 -12.61 -6.93
C PRO A 25 -6.97 -11.10 -6.92
N GLN A 26 -6.21 -10.66 -7.92
CA GLN A 26 -5.80 -9.28 -8.10
C GLN A 26 -7.01 -8.38 -7.86
N SER A 27 -6.88 -7.43 -6.93
CA SER A 27 -7.99 -6.59 -6.47
C SER A 27 -8.83 -6.13 -7.67
N PRO A 28 -10.18 -6.21 -7.59
CA PRO A 28 -11.04 -5.78 -8.69
C PRO A 28 -10.88 -4.29 -9.02
N TYR A 29 -10.14 -3.54 -8.19
CA TYR A 29 -9.86 -2.13 -8.35
C TYR A 29 -8.45 -1.84 -8.90
N CYS A 30 -7.62 -2.84 -9.20
CA CYS A 30 -6.23 -2.60 -9.62
C CYS A 30 -6.11 -1.72 -10.85
N ASP A 31 -6.93 -1.94 -11.88
CA ASP A 31 -6.91 -1.09 -13.07
C ASP A 31 -7.18 0.37 -12.71
N ILE A 32 -8.17 0.61 -11.85
CA ILE A 32 -8.56 1.95 -11.41
C ILE A 32 -7.46 2.58 -10.54
N ILE A 33 -6.86 1.80 -9.63
CA ILE A 33 -5.77 2.26 -8.77
C ILE A 33 -4.56 2.68 -9.62
N LEU A 34 -4.19 1.86 -10.60
CA LEU A 34 -3.05 2.13 -11.48
C LEU A 34 -3.35 3.30 -12.43
N ASP A 35 -4.58 3.46 -12.90
CA ASP A 35 -5.00 4.64 -13.68
C ASP A 35 -4.83 5.93 -12.89
N HIS A 36 -5.19 5.95 -11.60
CA HIS A 36 -4.98 7.10 -10.72
C HIS A 36 -3.48 7.39 -10.48
N LEU A 37 -2.62 6.37 -10.49
CA LEU A 37 -1.17 6.52 -10.25
C LEU A 37 -0.34 6.77 -11.51
N THR A 38 -0.85 6.43 -12.69
CA THR A 38 -0.18 6.65 -13.99
C THR A 38 0.34 8.08 -14.18
N PRO A 39 -0.43 9.15 -13.91
CA PRO A 39 0.09 10.52 -14.03
C PRO A 39 1.23 10.86 -13.06
N CYS A 40 1.48 10.03 -12.04
CA CYS A 40 2.53 10.23 -11.04
C CYS A 40 3.88 9.59 -11.43
N LEU A 41 3.93 8.78 -12.48
CA LEU A 41 5.16 8.07 -12.88
C LEU A 41 6.39 8.98 -13.09
N PRO A 42 6.28 10.21 -13.63
CA PRO A 42 7.43 11.12 -13.71
C PRO A 42 8.03 11.46 -12.33
N TYR A 43 7.19 11.70 -11.33
CA TYR A 43 7.65 11.93 -9.95
C TYR A 43 8.25 10.67 -9.31
N ILE A 44 7.57 9.54 -9.49
CA ILE A 44 7.93 8.25 -8.87
C ILE A 44 9.23 7.71 -9.49
N LEU A 45 9.24 7.52 -10.81
CA LEU A 45 10.28 6.79 -11.54
C LEU A 45 11.35 7.68 -12.16
N GLN A 46 11.00 8.90 -12.58
CA GLN A 46 11.93 9.79 -13.31
C GLN A 46 12.60 10.83 -12.42
N GLY A 47 12.17 10.93 -11.16
CA GLY A 47 12.82 11.79 -10.18
C GLY A 47 12.42 13.26 -10.24
N GLU A 48 11.27 13.60 -10.85
CA GLU A 48 10.78 14.97 -10.81
C GLU A 48 10.62 15.47 -9.37
N VAL A 49 10.96 16.74 -9.15
CA VAL A 49 10.96 17.35 -7.81
C VAL A 49 9.54 17.46 -7.25
N ASN A 50 8.58 17.77 -8.11
CA ASN A 50 7.17 17.96 -7.73
C ASN A 50 6.25 17.18 -8.67
N PRO A 51 5.19 16.54 -8.15
CA PRO A 51 4.18 15.90 -8.98
C PRO A 51 3.36 16.94 -9.76
N ALA A 52 2.95 16.59 -10.97
CA ALA A 52 1.99 17.39 -11.73
C ALA A 52 0.63 17.46 -10.99
N LYS A 53 -0.16 18.51 -11.24
CA LYS A 53 -1.50 18.65 -10.64
C LYS A 53 -2.38 17.42 -10.88
N VAL A 54 -2.35 16.86 -12.09
CA VAL A 54 -3.10 15.66 -12.46
C VAL A 54 -2.70 14.42 -11.65
N CYS A 55 -1.43 14.31 -11.24
CA CYS A 55 -1.00 13.27 -10.32
C CYS A 55 -1.67 13.46 -8.95
N CYS A 56 -1.65 14.68 -8.41
CA CYS A 56 -2.28 14.97 -7.12
C CYS A 56 -3.81 14.78 -7.15
N ASP A 57 -4.47 15.12 -8.25
CA ASP A 57 -5.89 14.85 -8.45
C ASP A 57 -6.16 13.32 -8.47
N GLY A 58 -5.26 12.53 -9.06
CA GLY A 58 -5.31 11.06 -9.02
C GLY A 58 -5.15 10.50 -7.60
N VAL A 59 -4.17 11.00 -6.84
CA VAL A 59 -3.95 10.62 -5.43
C VAL A 59 -5.15 10.98 -4.56
N LEU A 60 -5.78 12.13 -4.80
CA LEU A 60 -7.04 12.50 -4.15
C LEU A 60 -8.16 11.49 -4.50
N GLY A 61 -8.24 11.04 -5.75
CA GLY A 61 -9.17 9.99 -6.17
C GLY A 61 -8.97 8.66 -5.44
N LEU A 62 -7.72 8.33 -5.06
CA LEU A 62 -7.42 7.11 -4.30
C LEU A 62 -8.01 7.10 -2.88
N THR A 63 -8.40 8.26 -2.34
CA THR A 63 -8.95 8.37 -0.97
C THR A 63 -10.18 7.49 -0.75
N GLN A 64 -10.98 7.26 -1.80
CA GLN A 64 -12.16 6.40 -1.70
C GLN A 64 -11.79 4.92 -1.49
N TYR A 65 -10.62 4.50 -1.98
CA TYR A 65 -10.11 3.14 -1.79
C TYR A 65 -9.35 3.02 -0.48
N THR A 66 -8.51 3.99 -0.12
CA THR A 66 -7.77 3.94 1.16
C THR A 66 -8.68 3.88 2.39
N ASN A 67 -9.89 4.45 2.29
CA ASN A 67 -10.90 4.42 3.35
C ASN A 67 -11.75 3.14 3.35
N ALA A 68 -11.71 2.35 2.27
CA ALA A 68 -12.41 1.08 2.19
C ALA A 68 -11.64 0.00 2.97
N LYS A 69 -12.37 -0.97 3.53
CA LYS A 69 -11.74 -2.12 4.20
C LYS A 69 -10.92 -2.90 3.17
N GLY A 70 -9.61 -3.03 3.42
CA GLY A 70 -8.67 -3.71 2.52
C GLY A 70 -8.08 -2.84 1.41
N GLY A 71 -8.50 -1.58 1.26
CA GLY A 71 -8.03 -0.78 0.12
C GLY A 71 -6.55 -0.36 0.19
N GLN A 72 -5.94 -0.30 1.37
CA GLN A 72 -4.48 -0.12 1.47
C GLN A 72 -3.73 -1.38 1.00
N GLN A 73 -4.23 -2.57 1.36
CA GLN A 73 -3.70 -3.83 0.85
C GLN A 73 -3.82 -3.88 -0.67
N ASP A 74 -5.01 -3.57 -1.22
CA ASP A 74 -5.24 -3.51 -2.65
C ASP A 74 -4.22 -2.59 -3.35
N ILE A 75 -4.03 -1.37 -2.87
CA ILE A 75 -3.05 -0.43 -3.45
C ILE A 75 -1.64 -1.03 -3.44
N CYS A 76 -1.23 -1.65 -2.33
CA CYS A 76 0.07 -2.27 -2.18
C CYS A 76 0.26 -3.43 -3.17
N ASP A 77 -0.68 -4.37 -3.21
CA ASP A 77 -0.63 -5.56 -4.06
C ASP A 77 -0.67 -5.19 -5.55
N CYS A 78 -1.55 -4.26 -5.95
CA CYS A 78 -1.65 -3.81 -7.33
C CYS A 78 -0.34 -3.16 -7.83
N VAL A 79 0.28 -2.30 -7.01
CA VAL A 79 1.53 -1.63 -7.41
C VAL A 79 2.69 -2.62 -7.45
N LYS A 80 2.78 -3.56 -6.49
CA LYS A 80 3.81 -4.60 -6.53
C LYS A 80 3.68 -5.49 -7.77
N ALA A 81 2.46 -5.90 -8.10
CA ALA A 81 2.19 -6.67 -9.31
C ALA A 81 2.59 -5.88 -10.57
N ALA A 82 2.23 -4.59 -10.65
CA ALA A 82 2.60 -3.73 -11.77
C ALA A 82 4.13 -3.58 -11.91
N ALA A 83 4.85 -3.38 -10.80
CA ALA A 83 6.31 -3.29 -10.81
C ALA A 83 6.95 -4.57 -11.39
N ILE A 84 6.47 -5.75 -10.99
CA ILE A 84 6.93 -7.04 -11.50
C ILE A 84 6.65 -7.16 -13.00
N LEU A 85 5.43 -6.83 -13.45
CA LEU A 85 5.05 -6.87 -14.86
C LEU A 85 5.89 -5.92 -15.73
N MET A 86 6.28 -4.78 -15.18
CA MET A 86 7.17 -3.82 -15.84
C MET A 86 8.65 -4.24 -15.84
N GLY A 87 9.02 -5.31 -15.11
CA GLY A 87 10.41 -5.69 -14.89
C GLY A 87 11.18 -4.65 -14.06
N ALA A 88 10.48 -3.86 -13.25
CA ALA A 88 11.05 -2.80 -12.43
C ALA A 88 11.23 -3.28 -10.97
N PRO A 89 12.33 -2.91 -10.29
CA PRO A 89 12.46 -3.10 -8.86
C PRO A 89 11.30 -2.41 -8.12
N VAL A 90 10.66 -3.12 -7.19
CA VAL A 90 9.55 -2.57 -6.37
C VAL A 90 10.00 -1.32 -5.61
N ASP A 91 11.26 -1.25 -5.20
CA ASP A 91 11.83 -0.12 -4.45
C ASP A 91 11.76 1.21 -5.22
N ASN A 92 11.66 1.18 -6.56
CA ASN A 92 11.45 2.38 -7.38
C ASN A 92 10.10 3.06 -7.09
N PHE A 93 9.14 2.33 -6.51
CA PHE A 93 7.80 2.82 -6.20
C PHE A 93 7.66 3.34 -4.76
N SER A 94 8.74 3.35 -3.97
CA SER A 94 8.76 3.84 -2.57
C SER A 94 8.25 5.27 -2.40
N LYS A 95 8.41 6.11 -3.43
CA LYS A 95 7.88 7.49 -3.47
C LYS A 95 6.36 7.60 -3.48
N ILE A 96 5.61 6.53 -3.73
CA ILE A 96 4.14 6.58 -3.66
C ILE A 96 3.69 7.01 -2.27
N SER A 97 4.34 6.50 -1.22
CA SER A 97 4.03 6.86 0.17
C SER A 97 4.23 8.35 0.50
N SER A 98 5.06 9.08 -0.26
CA SER A 98 5.31 10.52 -0.07
C SER A 98 4.38 11.42 -0.89
N LEU A 99 3.61 10.87 -1.83
CA LEU A 99 2.71 11.64 -2.69
C LEU A 99 1.68 12.45 -1.90
N PRO A 100 0.96 11.91 -0.89
CA PRO A 100 -0.05 12.68 -0.18
C PRO A 100 0.51 13.94 0.46
N LYS A 101 1.65 13.82 1.15
CA LYS A 101 2.35 14.95 1.77
C LYS A 101 2.78 15.98 0.73
N THR A 102 3.38 15.52 -0.37
CA THR A 102 3.86 16.41 -1.44
C THR A 102 2.71 17.12 -2.16
N CYS A 103 1.55 16.46 -2.27
CA CYS A 103 0.32 17.02 -2.82
C CYS A 103 -0.51 17.84 -1.83
N GLY A 104 -0.10 17.95 -0.55
CA GLY A 104 -0.87 18.66 0.47
C GLY A 104 -2.18 17.99 0.87
N LEU A 105 -2.27 16.66 0.72
CA LEU A 105 -3.47 15.87 1.00
C LEU A 105 -3.38 15.20 2.38
N SER A 106 -4.50 15.16 3.09
CA SER A 106 -4.64 14.45 4.37
C SER A 106 -5.10 12.99 4.16
N VAL A 107 -4.31 12.22 3.43
CA VAL A 107 -4.52 10.78 3.20
C VAL A 107 -3.23 10.01 3.41
N THR A 108 -3.33 8.75 3.83
CA THR A 108 -2.20 7.84 3.96
C THR A 108 -2.24 6.82 2.83
N LEU A 109 -1.16 6.76 2.04
CA LEU A 109 -0.88 5.64 1.15
C LEU A 109 0.06 4.65 1.85
N PRO A 110 -0.07 3.34 1.60
CA PRO A 110 0.80 2.34 2.21
C PRO A 110 2.26 2.57 1.78
N PRO A 111 3.24 2.14 2.59
CA PRO A 111 4.61 1.97 2.10
C PRO A 111 4.62 0.98 0.93
N ILE A 112 5.54 1.15 -0.02
CA ILE A 112 5.68 0.27 -1.18
C ILE A 112 7.16 0.08 -1.46
N ASP A 113 7.70 -1.02 -0.97
CA ASP A 113 9.07 -1.46 -1.23
C ASP A 113 9.14 -3.00 -1.24
N SER A 114 10.30 -3.54 -1.57
CA SER A 114 10.55 -4.98 -1.61
C SER A 114 10.28 -5.69 -0.27
N GLY A 115 10.44 -5.01 0.87
CA GLY A 115 10.22 -5.56 2.21
C GLY A 115 8.81 -5.36 2.76
N THR A 116 7.97 -4.56 2.11
CA THR A 116 6.62 -4.26 2.58
C THR A 116 5.75 -5.52 2.58
N ASP A 117 5.11 -5.83 3.70
CA ASP A 117 4.03 -6.82 3.74
C ASP A 117 2.70 -6.12 3.47
N CYS A 118 2.05 -6.45 2.35
CA CYS A 118 0.78 -5.83 1.95
C CYS A 118 -0.43 -6.34 2.75
N SER A 119 -0.28 -7.42 3.53
CA SER A 119 -1.37 -8.01 4.32
C SER A 119 -1.58 -7.36 5.70
N GLN A 120 -0.83 -6.30 6.02
CA GLN A 120 -0.80 -5.65 7.33
C GLN A 120 -1.74 -4.44 7.42
#